data_AF-A0ABD1E5T2-F1
#
_entry.id   AF-A0ABD1E5T2-F1
#
_cell.length_a   1.000
_cell.length_b   1.000
_cell.length_c   1.000
_cell.angle_alpha   90.00
_cell.angle_beta   90.00
_cell.angle_gamma   90.00
#
_symmetry.space_group_name_H-M   'P 1'
#
loop_
_entity.id
_entity.type
_entity.pdbx_description
1 polymer ?
#
loop_
_entity_poly.entity_id
_entity_poly.type
_entity_poly.pdbx_seq_one_letter_code
_entity_poly.pdbx_strand_id
1 'polypeptide(L)'
;MSDENNNFSTSDESDGENEIDKQILFVKKLKENVILFNKSQTPQIKKEKEVALQAQVSKKISNMKGEVKKKFDLNRTGNKKINYKLWEKQLLAILEVERNPVFAKIPGAMSVGLNNSQDILVEPTSSKSHPPSPTVTFTVKKQKNTSFCTSLETSETKNLSTSQLQRLVLLEQLKLIRMQQQEIQDKTQYGNLNVEEDGNVYFKL
;
A
#
# COMPACT_ATOMS: atom_id res chain seq x y z
N MET A 1 -2.21 -61.48 -35.77
CA MET A 1 -1.59 -60.73 -36.88
C MET A 1 -2.73 -60.04 -37.61
N SER A 2 -2.97 -58.74 -37.48
CA SER A 2 -2.09 -57.65 -37.05
C SER A 2 -2.94 -56.54 -36.44
N ASP A 3 -2.41 -55.92 -35.39
CA ASP A 3 -2.94 -54.75 -34.73
C ASP A 3 -2.72 -53.50 -35.58
N GLU A 4 -3.78 -52.79 -35.96
CA GLU A 4 -3.69 -51.43 -36.48
C GLU A 4 -3.96 -50.44 -35.34
N ASN A 5 -2.87 -50.13 -34.63
CA ASN A 5 -2.72 -48.93 -33.83
C ASN A 5 -2.75 -47.70 -34.76
N ASN A 6 -3.85 -46.93 -34.74
CA ASN A 6 -3.84 -45.58 -35.28
C ASN A 6 -3.77 -44.57 -34.12
N ASN A 7 -2.53 -44.35 -33.67
CA ASN A 7 -2.16 -43.30 -32.72
C ASN A 7 -1.76 -42.06 -33.53
N PHE A 8 -2.68 -41.08 -33.65
CA PHE A 8 -2.36 -39.74 -34.15
C PHE A 8 -3.11 -38.71 -33.31
N SER A 9 -2.63 -38.50 -32.09
CA SER A 9 -2.93 -37.31 -31.28
C SER A 9 -1.65 -36.52 -31.11
N THR A 10 -1.43 -35.54 -31.99
CA THR A 10 -0.55 -34.41 -31.72
C THR A 10 -0.85 -33.32 -32.73
N SER A 11 -1.45 -32.22 -32.27
CA SER A 11 -1.23 -30.84 -32.73
C SER A 11 -2.28 -29.94 -32.06
N ASP A 12 -2.00 -29.49 -30.84
CA ASP A 12 -2.78 -28.41 -30.21
C ASP A 12 -1.93 -27.58 -29.23
N GLU A 13 -0.64 -27.35 -29.58
CA GLU A 13 0.30 -26.56 -28.76
C GLU A 13 0.86 -25.29 -29.44
N SER A 14 0.53 -24.99 -30.71
CA SER A 14 1.19 -23.89 -31.45
C SER A 14 0.68 -22.48 -31.11
N ASP A 15 -0.47 -22.34 -30.46
CA ASP A 15 -1.05 -21.02 -30.17
C ASP A 15 -0.47 -20.37 -28.90
N GLY A 16 0.05 -21.18 -27.98
CA GLY A 16 0.58 -20.71 -26.69
C GLY A 16 1.95 -20.03 -26.80
N GLU A 17 2.83 -20.54 -27.65
CA GLU A 17 4.21 -20.04 -27.78
C GLU A 17 4.24 -18.63 -28.37
N ASN A 18 3.40 -18.39 -29.38
CA ASN A 18 3.28 -17.08 -30.03
C ASN A 18 2.81 -15.98 -29.06
N GLU A 19 1.95 -16.30 -28.10
CA GLU A 19 1.51 -15.33 -27.09
C GLU A 19 2.58 -15.05 -26.03
N ILE A 20 3.38 -16.06 -25.67
CA ILE A 20 4.51 -15.88 -24.74
C ILE A 20 5.56 -14.95 -25.36
N ASP A 21 5.88 -15.13 -26.64
CA ASP A 21 6.86 -14.30 -27.34
C ASP A 21 6.39 -12.84 -27.48
N LYS A 22 5.09 -12.64 -27.77
CA LYS A 22 4.48 -11.30 -27.74
C LYS A 22 4.61 -10.63 -26.37
N GLN A 23 4.40 -11.39 -25.30
CA GLN A 23 4.53 -10.89 -23.92
C GLN A 23 5.99 -10.55 -23.58
N ILE A 24 6.96 -11.37 -24.01
CA ILE A 24 8.38 -11.09 -23.84
C ILE A 24 8.79 -9.82 -24.60
N LEU A 25 8.39 -9.71 -25.86
CA LEU A 25 8.68 -8.52 -26.68
C LEU A 25 8.07 -7.25 -26.06
N PHE A 26 6.86 -7.36 -25.53
CA PHE A 26 6.20 -6.27 -24.83
C PHE A 26 6.97 -5.84 -23.58
N VAL A 27 7.38 -6.79 -22.72
CA VAL A 27 8.19 -6.50 -21.53
C VAL A 27 9.53 -5.88 -21.89
N LYS A 28 10.14 -6.30 -23.01
CA LYS A 28 11.37 -5.68 -23.54
C LYS A 28 11.16 -4.20 -23.88
N LYS A 29 10.07 -3.85 -24.58
CA LYS A 29 9.70 -2.44 -24.85
C LYS A 29 9.41 -1.65 -23.57
N LEU A 30 8.85 -2.28 -22.55
CA LEU A 30 8.65 -1.64 -21.24
C LEU A 30 9.96 -1.33 -20.53
N LYS A 31 10.99 -2.18 -20.70
CA LYS A 31 12.33 -1.94 -20.16
C LYS A 31 12.98 -0.70 -20.77
N GLU A 32 12.73 -0.44 -22.06
CA GLU A 32 13.19 0.76 -22.75
C GLU A 32 12.46 2.02 -22.26
N ASN A 33 11.23 1.89 -21.74
CA ASN A 33 10.38 2.99 -21.30
C ASN A 33 10.13 2.94 -19.77
N VAL A 34 11.20 3.01 -18.98
CA VAL A 34 11.14 2.92 -17.51
C VAL A 34 10.26 4.02 -16.89
N ILE A 35 10.11 5.17 -17.57
CA ILE A 35 9.27 6.27 -17.12
C ILE A 35 7.81 5.88 -16.87
N LEU A 36 7.31 4.85 -17.56
CA LEU A 36 5.96 4.31 -17.36
C LEU A 36 5.74 3.74 -15.96
N PHE A 37 6.81 3.39 -15.24
CA PHE A 37 6.77 2.86 -13.88
C PHE A 37 7.04 3.92 -12.82
N ASN A 38 7.45 5.12 -13.21
CA ASN A 38 7.69 6.21 -12.27
C ASN A 38 6.39 6.57 -11.54
N LYS A 39 6.43 6.74 -10.21
CA LYS A 39 5.24 7.10 -9.40
C LYS A 39 5.00 8.62 -9.35
N SER A 40 5.96 9.42 -9.80
CA SER A 40 5.83 10.87 -9.80
C SER A 40 4.65 11.34 -10.67
N GLN A 41 3.95 12.35 -10.16
CA GLN A 41 2.76 12.96 -10.76
C GLN A 41 3.02 14.38 -11.27
N THR A 42 4.29 14.78 -11.42
CA THR A 42 4.62 16.10 -11.95
C THR A 42 4.07 16.26 -13.37
N PRO A 43 3.66 17.49 -13.77
CA PRO A 43 3.10 17.73 -15.10
C PRO A 43 4.00 17.27 -16.25
N GLN A 44 5.33 17.41 -16.10
CA GLN A 44 6.31 16.95 -17.08
C GLN A 44 6.26 15.43 -17.27
N ILE A 45 6.31 14.67 -16.17
CA ILE A 45 6.26 13.20 -16.19
C ILE A 45 4.91 12.70 -16.69
N LYS A 46 3.81 13.42 -16.41
CA LYS A 46 2.49 13.09 -16.97
C LYS A 46 2.47 13.23 -18.49
N LYS A 47 3.00 14.33 -19.04
CA LYS A 47 3.10 14.53 -20.50
C LYS A 47 3.97 13.46 -21.17
N GLU A 48 5.14 13.18 -20.61
CA GLU A 48 6.04 12.15 -21.15
C GLU A 48 5.41 10.75 -21.10
N LYS A 49 4.66 10.43 -20.04
CA LYS A 49 3.89 9.19 -19.98
C LYS A 49 2.77 9.16 -21.01
N GLU A 50 2.03 10.25 -21.19
CA GLU A 50 0.92 10.31 -22.14
C GLU A 50 1.41 10.11 -23.58
N VAL A 51 2.53 10.72 -23.95
CA VAL A 51 3.18 10.51 -25.26
C VAL A 51 3.59 9.05 -25.46
N ALA A 52 4.06 8.39 -24.40
CA ALA A 52 4.49 6.99 -24.46
C ALA A 52 3.34 5.97 -24.33
N LEU A 53 2.12 6.38 -23.96
CA LEU A 53 1.10 5.47 -23.46
C LEU A 53 -0.25 5.63 -24.18
N GLN A 54 -0.55 4.68 -25.07
CA GLN A 54 -1.91 4.43 -25.53
C GLN A 54 -2.71 3.69 -24.44
N ALA A 55 -4.01 3.96 -24.30
CA ALA A 55 -4.87 3.34 -23.26
C ALA A 55 -4.81 1.80 -23.22
N GLN A 56 -4.62 1.15 -24.38
CA GLN A 56 -4.46 -0.30 -24.48
C GLN A 56 -3.16 -0.80 -23.82
N VAL A 57 -2.07 -0.03 -23.94
CA VAL A 57 -0.77 -0.33 -23.31
C VAL A 57 -0.89 -0.22 -21.79
N SER A 58 -1.55 0.81 -21.26
CA SER A 58 -1.78 0.98 -19.82
C SER A 58 -2.56 -0.18 -19.22
N LYS A 59 -3.60 -0.63 -19.93
CA LYS A 59 -4.44 -1.75 -19.52
C LYS A 59 -3.65 -3.06 -19.52
N LYS A 60 -2.88 -3.33 -20.57
CA LYS A 60 -2.03 -4.54 -20.64
C LYS A 60 -0.97 -4.55 -19.54
N ILE A 61 -0.31 -3.42 -19.27
CA ILE A 61 0.64 -3.27 -18.15
C ILE A 61 -0.05 -3.60 -16.81
N SER A 62 -1.24 -3.03 -16.58
CA SER A 62 -1.98 -3.25 -15.33
C SER A 62 -2.38 -4.72 -15.15
N ASN A 63 -2.83 -5.38 -16.22
CA ASN A 63 -3.15 -6.81 -16.20
C ASN A 63 -1.93 -7.66 -15.89
N MET A 64 -0.81 -7.43 -16.58
CA MET A 64 0.44 -8.17 -16.36
C MET A 64 1.00 -7.96 -14.94
N LYS A 65 0.95 -6.73 -14.43
CA LYS A 65 1.30 -6.43 -13.02
C LYS A 65 0.41 -7.20 -12.05
N GLY A 66 -0.90 -7.26 -12.31
CA GLY A 66 -1.86 -7.98 -11.49
C GLY A 66 -1.58 -9.48 -11.44
N GLU A 67 -1.27 -10.11 -12.58
CA GLU A 67 -0.91 -11.53 -12.64
C GLU A 67 0.38 -11.84 -11.87
N VAL A 68 1.42 -11.03 -12.09
CA VAL A 68 2.68 -11.14 -11.37
C VAL A 68 2.46 -10.96 -9.87
N LYS A 69 1.65 -9.97 -9.45
CA LYS A 69 1.36 -9.72 -8.04
C LYS A 69 0.63 -10.90 -7.39
N LYS A 70 -0.40 -11.44 -8.04
CA LYS A 70 -1.15 -12.61 -7.52
C LYS A 70 -0.21 -13.80 -7.29
N LYS A 71 0.67 -14.09 -8.26
CA LYS A 71 1.66 -15.17 -8.12
C LYS A 71 2.69 -14.86 -7.04
N PHE A 72 3.16 -13.61 -6.95
CA PHE A 72 4.08 -13.19 -5.90
C PHE A 72 3.50 -13.35 -4.50
N ASP A 73 2.26 -12.92 -4.29
CA ASP A 73 1.60 -13.09 -3.00
C ASP A 73 1.40 -14.55 -2.64
N LEU A 74 1.00 -15.37 -3.61
CA LEU A 74 0.82 -16.81 -3.40
C LEU A 74 2.15 -17.54 -3.14
N ASN A 75 3.24 -17.10 -3.77
CA ASN A 75 4.57 -17.66 -3.48
C ASN A 75 5.06 -17.24 -2.09
N ARG A 76 4.67 -16.04 -1.63
CA ARG A 76 5.04 -15.51 -0.32
C ARG A 76 4.37 -16.23 0.85
N THR A 77 3.19 -16.84 0.65
CA THR A 77 2.51 -17.61 1.72
C THR A 77 3.14 -18.97 1.98
N GLY A 78 4.13 -19.40 1.19
CA GLY A 78 4.92 -20.61 1.45
C GLY A 78 4.19 -21.93 1.18
N ASN A 79 2.91 -21.91 0.81
CA ASN A 79 2.12 -23.14 0.66
C ASN A 79 2.57 -24.01 -0.53
N LYS A 80 3.10 -23.41 -1.60
CA LYS A 80 3.68 -24.11 -2.77
C LYS A 80 4.73 -23.23 -3.46
N LYS A 81 5.85 -23.83 -3.92
CA LYS A 81 6.83 -23.13 -4.76
C LYS A 81 6.20 -22.82 -6.13
N ILE A 82 6.14 -21.55 -6.49
CA ILE A 82 5.57 -21.12 -7.78
C ILE A 82 6.68 -20.84 -8.78
N ASN A 83 6.57 -21.46 -9.96
CA ASN A 83 7.45 -21.18 -11.10
C ASN A 83 6.91 -20.01 -11.91
N TYR A 84 7.73 -18.96 -12.05
CA TYR A 84 7.42 -17.81 -12.91
C TYR A 84 7.80 -18.09 -14.36
N LYS A 85 6.96 -17.62 -15.30
CA LYS A 85 7.27 -17.57 -16.73
C LYS A 85 8.40 -16.57 -17.01
N LEU A 86 9.03 -16.67 -18.17
CA LEU A 86 10.18 -15.82 -18.52
C LEU A 86 9.83 -14.32 -18.50
N TRP A 87 8.71 -13.93 -19.11
CA TRP A 87 8.26 -12.54 -19.11
C TRP A 87 7.93 -12.03 -17.69
N GLU A 88 7.43 -12.90 -16.80
CA GLU A 88 7.11 -12.55 -15.41
C GLU A 88 8.39 -12.23 -14.64
N LYS A 89 9.43 -13.06 -14.80
CA LYS A 89 10.76 -12.82 -14.22
C LYS A 89 11.35 -11.49 -14.71
N GLN A 90 11.25 -11.23 -16.02
CA GLN A 90 11.72 -9.96 -16.60
C GLN A 90 10.93 -8.76 -16.07
N LEU A 91 9.61 -8.87 -15.95
CA LEU A 91 8.77 -7.80 -15.41
C LEU A 91 9.03 -7.57 -13.91
N LEU A 92 9.23 -8.63 -13.11
CA LEU A 92 9.63 -8.54 -11.71
C LEU A 92 10.94 -7.77 -11.55
N ALA A 93 11.93 -8.04 -12.42
CA ALA A 93 13.21 -7.31 -12.40
C ALA A 93 13.04 -5.80 -12.67
N ILE A 94 12.14 -5.41 -13.58
CA ILE A 94 11.84 -4.00 -13.87
C ILE A 94 11.09 -3.32 -12.71
N LEU A 95 10.26 -4.06 -11.98
CA LEU A 95 9.41 -3.51 -10.90
C LEU A 95 10.15 -3.23 -9.59
N GLU A 96 11.45 -3.54 -9.51
CA GLU A 96 12.30 -3.39 -8.32
C GLU A 96 11.60 -3.90 -7.05
N VAL A 97 11.28 -5.20 -7.03
CA VAL A 97 10.50 -5.86 -5.97
C VAL A 97 10.94 -5.49 -4.54
N GLU A 98 12.25 -5.35 -4.30
CA GLU A 98 12.79 -5.01 -2.98
C GLU A 98 12.54 -3.56 -2.55
N ARG A 99 12.55 -2.59 -3.48
CA ARG A 99 12.29 -1.18 -3.17
C ARG A 99 10.82 -0.80 -3.30
N ASN A 100 10.04 -1.61 -4.00
CA ASN A 100 8.66 -1.29 -4.25
C ASN A 100 7.78 -1.68 -3.04
N PRO A 101 7.13 -0.72 -2.37
CA PRO A 101 6.34 -0.97 -1.17
C PRO A 101 5.14 -1.89 -1.39
N VAL A 102 4.76 -2.13 -2.65
CA VAL A 102 3.71 -3.10 -3.01
C VAL A 102 4.15 -4.54 -2.75
N PHE A 103 5.45 -4.81 -2.84
CA PHE A 103 6.04 -6.15 -2.69
C PHE A 103 6.87 -6.28 -1.41
N ALA A 104 7.58 -5.22 -1.03
CA ALA A 104 8.44 -5.19 0.14
C ALA A 104 7.65 -5.30 1.46
N LYS A 105 8.19 -6.02 2.44
CA LYS A 105 7.73 -5.93 3.83
C LYS A 105 8.21 -4.60 4.39
N ILE A 106 7.29 -3.74 4.82
CA ILE A 106 7.64 -2.51 5.52
C ILE A 106 8.11 -2.91 6.92
N PRO A 107 9.36 -2.60 7.33
CA PRO A 107 9.83 -2.87 8.68
C PRO A 107 8.89 -2.24 9.71
N GLY A 108 8.46 -2.99 10.72
CA GLY A 108 7.51 -2.53 11.73
C GLY A 108 6.03 -2.64 11.37
N ALA A 109 5.69 -3.11 10.16
CA ALA A 109 4.30 -3.44 9.84
C ALA A 109 3.85 -4.63 10.70
N MET A 110 3.04 -4.36 11.73
CA MET A 110 2.42 -5.39 12.54
C MET A 110 1.41 -6.17 11.69
N SER A 111 1.63 -7.49 11.55
CA SER A 111 0.63 -8.39 10.97
C SER A 111 -0.52 -8.54 11.96
N VAL A 112 -1.51 -7.67 11.86
CA VAL A 112 -2.74 -7.77 12.66
C VAL A 112 -3.61 -8.86 12.02
N GLY A 113 -3.47 -10.08 12.52
CA GLY A 113 -4.23 -11.26 12.08
C GLY A 113 -3.38 -12.26 11.30
N LEU A 114 -3.52 -13.54 11.68
CA LEU A 114 -2.79 -14.73 11.25
C LEU A 114 -1.44 -14.93 11.97
N ASN A 115 -1.51 -15.78 12.99
CA ASN A 115 -0.37 -16.35 13.69
C ASN A 115 0.33 -17.35 12.76
N ASN A 116 1.15 -16.87 11.83
CA ASN A 116 2.17 -17.73 11.25
C ASN A 116 3.46 -17.49 12.04
N SER A 117 3.70 -18.41 12.97
CA SER A 117 5.04 -18.68 13.49
C SER A 117 5.98 -19.07 12.33
N GLN A 118 7.26 -18.75 12.51
CA GLN A 118 8.44 -18.95 11.67
C GLN A 118 8.83 -17.74 10.79
N ASP A 119 10.00 -17.12 10.90
CA ASP A 119 11.17 -17.27 11.77
C ASP A 119 11.88 -15.91 11.78
N ILE A 120 12.12 -15.32 12.95
CA ILE A 120 13.33 -14.53 13.24
C ILE A 120 13.68 -14.75 14.72
N LEU A 121 14.78 -15.47 14.93
CA LEU A 121 15.48 -15.68 16.18
C LEU A 121 16.08 -14.37 16.69
N VAL A 122 15.53 -13.77 17.75
CA VAL A 122 16.28 -12.98 18.76
C VAL A 122 15.56 -13.07 20.12
N GLU A 123 16.34 -13.26 21.18
CA GLU A 123 16.05 -13.62 22.58
C GLU A 123 14.97 -12.82 23.37
N PRO A 124 14.48 -13.38 24.51
CA PRO A 124 13.32 -12.91 25.24
C PRO A 124 13.65 -12.06 26.49
N THR A 125 12.79 -11.08 26.81
CA THR A 125 12.64 -10.56 28.18
C THR A 125 11.17 -10.54 28.62
N SER A 126 10.84 -11.58 29.39
CA SER A 126 10.09 -11.58 30.66
C SER A 126 8.79 -10.76 30.83
N SER A 127 7.68 -11.52 30.91
CA SER A 127 6.63 -11.50 31.95
C SER A 127 5.63 -10.34 32.06
N LYS A 128 4.35 -10.60 31.74
CA LYS A 128 3.29 -10.79 32.76
C LYS A 128 1.95 -11.28 32.16
N SER A 129 1.31 -12.11 32.97
CA SER A 129 0.10 -12.94 32.83
C SER A 129 -1.24 -12.22 32.66
N HIS A 130 -2.15 -12.77 31.83
CA HIS A 130 -3.62 -12.77 32.08
C HIS A 130 -4.34 -13.94 31.35
N PRO A 131 -5.49 -14.44 31.88
CA PRO A 131 -6.07 -15.75 31.55
C PRO A 131 -7.02 -15.75 30.32
N PRO A 132 -7.43 -16.94 29.80
CA PRO A 132 -8.16 -17.08 28.54
C PRO A 132 -9.68 -17.22 28.73
N SER A 133 -10.49 -16.64 27.82
CA SER A 133 -11.86 -17.10 27.45
C SER A 133 -12.48 -16.18 26.37
N PRO A 134 -13.51 -16.59 25.61
CA PRO A 134 -13.56 -17.72 24.70
C PRO A 134 -13.82 -17.27 23.25
N THR A 135 -13.55 -18.21 22.34
CA THR A 135 -13.90 -18.25 20.92
C THR A 135 -15.31 -17.74 20.62
N VAL A 136 -15.43 -16.75 19.73
CA VAL A 136 -16.66 -16.53 18.98
C VAL A 136 -16.34 -16.39 17.50
N THR A 137 -16.79 -17.39 16.75
CA THR A 137 -16.77 -17.46 15.30
C THR A 137 -17.68 -16.37 14.74
N PHE A 138 -17.13 -15.38 14.04
CA PHE A 138 -17.94 -14.41 13.29
C PHE A 138 -17.56 -14.41 11.81
N THR A 139 -18.50 -14.91 11.01
CA THR A 139 -18.63 -14.61 9.59
C THR A 139 -18.86 -13.11 9.44
N VAL A 140 -17.82 -12.36 9.09
CA VAL A 140 -17.92 -10.90 8.92
C VAL A 140 -18.68 -10.59 7.63
N LYS A 141 -20.01 -10.55 7.72
CA LYS A 141 -20.81 -9.63 6.92
C LYS A 141 -20.38 -8.22 7.32
N LYS A 142 -20.13 -7.36 6.34
CA LYS A 142 -19.71 -5.95 6.52
C LYS A 142 -20.79 -5.20 7.33
N GLN A 143 -20.68 -5.24 8.66
CA GLN A 143 -21.50 -4.49 9.58
C GLN A 143 -21.05 -3.03 9.49
N LYS A 144 -21.95 -2.15 9.06
CA LYS A 144 -21.73 -0.72 9.16
C LYS A 144 -21.68 -0.41 10.66
N ASN A 145 -20.51 -0.12 11.21
CA ASN A 145 -20.33 0.39 12.56
C ASN A 145 -20.92 1.80 12.65
N THR A 146 -22.24 1.91 12.69
CA THR A 146 -22.96 3.17 12.90
C THR A 146 -22.93 3.59 14.36
N SER A 147 -22.71 2.64 15.29
CA SER A 147 -22.75 2.87 16.74
C SER A 147 -21.70 3.84 17.25
N PHE A 148 -20.48 3.80 16.70
CA PHE A 148 -19.39 4.69 17.11
C PHE A 148 -19.63 6.15 16.67
N CYS A 149 -20.20 6.35 15.48
CA CYS A 149 -20.46 7.69 14.98
C CYS A 149 -21.58 8.36 15.78
N THR A 150 -22.63 7.62 16.13
CA THR A 150 -23.75 8.13 16.92
C THR A 150 -23.39 8.50 18.36
N SER A 151 -22.33 7.92 18.95
CA SER A 151 -21.91 8.28 20.31
C SER A 151 -21.18 9.63 20.39
N LEU A 152 -20.68 10.14 19.26
CA LEU A 152 -19.96 11.41 19.19
C LEU A 152 -20.84 12.55 18.64
N GLU A 153 -22.05 12.23 18.18
CA GLU A 153 -23.01 13.21 17.67
C GLU A 153 -23.67 13.96 18.82
N THR A 154 -23.70 15.29 18.73
CA THR A 154 -24.49 16.15 19.61
C THR A 154 -25.90 16.33 19.03
N SER A 155 -26.84 16.78 19.86
CA SER A 155 -28.20 17.14 19.43
C SER A 155 -28.20 18.17 18.28
N GLU A 156 -27.18 19.02 18.23
CA GLU A 156 -27.00 20.05 17.20
C GLU A 156 -26.54 19.49 15.86
N THR A 157 -25.65 18.48 15.85
CA THR A 157 -25.08 17.94 14.61
C THR A 157 -25.92 16.85 13.97
N LYS A 158 -26.84 16.25 14.73
CA LYS A 158 -27.64 15.07 14.30
C LYS A 158 -28.52 15.32 13.08
N ASN A 159 -29.03 16.55 12.92
CA ASN A 159 -29.98 16.90 11.86
C ASN A 159 -29.36 17.74 10.73
N LEU A 160 -28.04 17.91 10.74
CA LEU A 160 -27.35 18.74 9.74
C LEU A 160 -27.12 17.97 8.45
N SER A 161 -27.24 18.66 7.32
CA SER A 161 -26.80 18.12 6.04
C SER A 161 -25.27 18.02 5.98
N THR A 162 -24.75 17.17 5.09
CA THR A 162 -23.30 17.01 4.90
C THR A 162 -22.59 18.34 4.61
N SER A 163 -23.21 19.24 3.84
CA SER A 163 -22.62 20.55 3.53
C SER A 163 -22.59 21.47 4.75
N GLN A 164 -23.61 21.42 5.61
CA GLN A 164 -23.63 22.16 6.87
C GLN A 164 -22.58 21.63 7.85
N LEU A 165 -22.43 20.30 7.97
CA LEU A 165 -21.38 19.67 8.78
C LEU A 165 -19.99 20.08 8.31
N GLN A 166 -19.73 20.04 6.99
CA GLN A 166 -18.46 20.47 6.41
C GLN A 166 -18.17 21.95 6.73
N ARG A 167 -19.18 22.83 6.60
CA ARG A 167 -19.04 24.26 6.96
C ARG A 167 -18.73 24.44 8.44
N LEU A 168 -19.39 23.69 9.32
CA LEU A 168 -19.19 23.77 10.77
C LEU A 168 -17.77 23.32 11.15
N VAL A 169 -17.32 22.18 10.64
CA VAL A 169 -15.96 21.67 10.86
C VAL A 169 -14.91 22.69 10.43
N LEU A 170 -15.09 23.32 9.27
CA LEU A 170 -14.15 24.33 8.77
C LEU A 170 -14.11 25.57 9.69
N LEU A 171 -15.26 26.03 10.17
CA LEU A 171 -15.34 27.16 11.11
C LEU A 171 -14.66 26.85 12.44
N GLU A 172 -14.86 25.66 12.99
CA GLU A 172 -14.23 25.23 14.24
C GLU A 172 -12.71 25.10 14.08
N GLN A 173 -12.25 24.54 12.95
CA GLN A 173 -10.82 24.48 12.61
C GLN A 173 -10.20 25.88 12.52
N LEU A 174 -10.88 26.84 11.88
CA LEU A 174 -10.41 28.22 11.79
C LEU A 174 -10.33 28.90 13.16
N LYS A 175 -11.32 28.65 14.04
CA LYS A 175 -11.32 29.17 15.41
C LYS A 175 -10.13 28.61 16.21
N LEU A 176 -9.87 27.31 16.12
CA LEU A 176 -8.75 26.66 16.80
C LEU A 176 -7.40 27.22 16.30
N ILE A 177 -7.25 27.42 14.99
CA ILE A 177 -6.05 28.04 14.41
C ILE A 177 -5.85 29.46 14.95
N ARG A 178 -6.91 30.28 15.03
CA ARG A 178 -6.82 31.64 15.59
C ARG A 178 -6.41 31.63 17.05
N MET A 179 -6.97 30.72 17.86
CA MET A 179 -6.58 30.57 19.27
C MET A 179 -5.11 30.18 19.41
N GLN A 180 -4.62 29.25 18.59
CA GLN A 180 -3.20 28.87 18.61
C GLN A 180 -2.28 30.02 18.20
N GLN A 181 -2.67 30.81 17.20
CA GLN A 181 -1.91 32.00 16.80
C GLN A 181 -1.85 33.04 17.93
N GLN A 182 -2.97 33.27 18.62
CA GLN A 182 -3.01 34.15 19.78
C GLN A 182 -2.09 33.65 20.89
N GLU A 183 -2.16 32.36 21.24
CA GLU A 183 -1.31 31.76 22.28
C GLU A 183 0.18 31.89 21.93
N ILE A 184 0.54 31.73 20.65
CA ILE A 184 1.91 31.94 20.18
C ILE A 184 2.32 33.42 20.30
N GLN A 185 1.44 34.36 19.93
CA GLN A 185 1.70 35.79 20.06
C GLN A 185 1.89 36.20 21.52
N ASP A 186 1.01 35.75 22.41
CA ASP A 186 1.09 36.00 23.84
C ASP A 186 2.39 35.42 24.40
N LYS A 187 2.72 34.16 24.08
CA LYS A 187 4.01 33.54 24.48
C LYS A 187 5.22 34.28 23.94
N THR A 188 5.15 34.83 22.74
CA THR A 188 6.24 35.61 22.15
C THR A 188 6.37 36.98 22.82
N GLN A 189 5.26 37.58 23.24
CA GLN A 189 5.24 38.85 23.95
C GLN A 189 5.76 38.71 25.39
N TYR A 190 5.37 37.66 26.11
CA TYR A 190 5.87 37.37 27.47
C TYR A 190 7.29 36.74 27.47
N GLY A 191 7.68 36.04 26.40
CA GLY A 191 9.03 35.50 26.22
C GLY A 191 10.11 36.55 25.92
N ASN A 192 9.72 37.76 25.51
CA ASN A 192 10.61 38.90 25.27
C ASN A 192 10.81 39.81 26.51
N LEU A 193 10.19 39.51 27.65
CA LEU A 193 10.32 40.28 28.90
C LEU A 193 11.19 39.60 29.97
N ASN A 194 11.80 38.44 29.69
CA ASN A 194 12.83 37.85 30.53
C ASN A 194 14.22 38.06 29.90
N VAL A 195 14.62 39.32 29.79
CA VAL A 195 16.04 39.70 29.92
C VAL A 195 16.14 40.38 31.28
N GLU A 196 16.03 39.57 32.34
CA GLU A 196 16.65 39.95 33.60
C GLU A 196 18.15 39.83 33.42
N GLU A 197 18.80 40.91 33.79
CA GLU A 197 20.23 41.07 34.01
C GLU A 197 20.73 39.91 34.86
N ASP A 198 21.49 38.99 34.26
CA ASP A 198 22.75 38.53 34.81
C ASP A 198 23.40 37.54 33.84
N GLY A 199 24.53 37.96 33.31
CA GLY A 199 25.34 37.17 32.39
C GLY A 199 25.82 35.89 33.06
N ASN A 200 25.27 34.76 32.65
CA ASN A 200 26.03 33.51 32.60
C ASN A 200 25.40 32.50 31.64
N VAL A 201 26.05 32.32 30.48
CA VAL A 201 25.75 31.26 29.53
C VAL A 201 26.61 30.05 29.88
N TYR A 202 26.01 28.99 30.43
CA TYR A 202 26.66 27.68 30.54
C TYR A 202 26.21 26.78 29.39
N PHE A 203 27.15 26.42 28.51
CA PHE A 203 26.99 25.31 27.59
C PHE A 203 27.15 24.00 28.34
N LYS A 204 26.14 23.14 28.26
CA LYS A 204 26.20 21.77 28.77
C LYS A 204 26.76 20.87 27.66
N LEU A 205 27.97 20.36 27.89
CA LEU A 205 28.57 19.25 27.14
C LEU A 205 27.75 17.97 27.32
#